data_AF-A0AAJ0UA00-F1
#
_entry.id   AF-A0AAJ0UA00-F1
#
_cell.length_a   1.000
_cell.length_b   1.000
_cell.length_c   1.000
_cell.angle_alpha   90.00
_cell.angle_beta   90.00
_cell.angle_gamma   90.00
#
_symmetry.space_group_name_H-M   'P 1'
#
loop_
_entity.id
_entity.type
_entity.pdbx_description
1 polymer ?
#
loop_
_entity_poly.entity_id
_entity_poly.type
_entity_poly.pdbx_seq_one_letter_code
_entity_poly.pdbx_strand_id
1 'polypeptide(L)'
;MNCLAFRRQLLIDPRQQDADFRAHAEVCATCAQALQRALDLEESLFNALIQEYPERAGIDHATDSDPTADPDGMQRTRRGKTR
;
A
#
# COMPACT_ATOMS: atom_id res chain seq x y z
N MET A 1 20.25 -21.67 -15.85
CA MET A 1 19.82 -22.22 -14.54
C MET A 1 19.08 -23.57 -14.64
N ASN A 2 18.86 -24.28 -13.52
CA ASN A 2 18.04 -25.51 -13.45
C ASN A 2 16.58 -25.21 -13.03
N CYS A 3 15.66 -26.17 -13.23
CA CYS A 3 14.23 -25.97 -12.99
C CYS A 3 13.89 -25.59 -11.54
N LEU A 4 14.60 -26.14 -10.55
CA LEU A 4 14.33 -25.85 -9.14
C LEU A 4 14.77 -24.43 -8.77
N ALA A 5 15.91 -23.97 -9.28
CA ALA A 5 16.36 -22.59 -9.14
C ALA A 5 15.38 -21.62 -9.82
N PHE A 6 14.93 -21.95 -11.03
CA PHE A 6 13.90 -21.18 -11.74
C PHE A 6 12.61 -21.07 -10.91
N ARG A 7 12.09 -22.18 -10.38
CA ARG A 7 10.87 -22.19 -9.57
C ARG A 7 10.99 -21.35 -8.30
N ARG A 8 12.17 -21.35 -7.66
CA ARG A 8 12.43 -20.50 -6.49
C ARG A 8 12.37 -19.03 -6.85
N GLN A 9 13.03 -18.62 -7.94
CA GLN A 9 13.01 -17.23 -8.38
C GLN A 9 11.63 -16.79 -8.87
N LEU A 10 10.92 -17.67 -9.59
CA LEU A 10 9.55 -17.43 -10.06
C LEU A 10 8.59 -17.06 -8.91
N LEU A 11 8.77 -17.68 -7.73
CA LEU A 11 7.95 -17.41 -6.54
C LEU A 11 8.33 -16.09 -5.82
N ILE A 12 9.48 -15.50 -6.15
CA ILE A 12 9.94 -14.23 -5.59
C ILE A 12 9.46 -13.08 -6.46
N ASP A 13 9.77 -13.14 -7.75
CA ASP A 13 9.43 -12.10 -8.73
C ASP A 13 9.31 -12.75 -10.13
N PRO A 14 8.09 -12.93 -10.67
CA PRO A 14 7.89 -13.47 -12.01
C PRO A 14 8.17 -12.45 -13.13
N ARG A 15 8.33 -11.14 -12.83
CA ARG A 15 8.62 -10.08 -13.82
C ARG A 15 10.10 -9.70 -13.88
N GLN A 16 10.98 -10.44 -13.19
CA GLN A 16 12.41 -10.18 -13.20
C GLN A 16 13.03 -10.23 -14.61
N GLN A 17 14.08 -9.44 -14.83
CA GLN A 17 14.77 -9.33 -16.13
C GLN A 17 16.05 -10.18 -16.24
N ASP A 18 16.24 -11.14 -15.32
CA ASP A 18 17.40 -12.02 -15.31
C ASP A 18 17.52 -12.83 -16.62
N ALA A 19 18.71 -12.82 -17.22
CA ALA A 19 18.94 -13.43 -18.52
C ALA A 19 18.84 -14.96 -18.46
N ASP A 20 19.37 -15.58 -17.41
CA ASP A 20 19.33 -17.04 -17.24
C ASP A 20 17.90 -17.53 -16.98
N PHE A 21 17.09 -16.73 -16.27
CA PHE A 21 15.69 -17.01 -16.03
C PHE A 21 14.89 -17.00 -17.33
N ARG A 22 15.04 -15.94 -18.13
CA ARG A 22 14.36 -15.82 -19.43
C ARG A 22 14.78 -16.93 -20.38
N ALA A 23 16.07 -17.18 -20.51
CA ALA A 23 16.59 -18.26 -21.34
C ALA A 23 16.05 -19.63 -20.90
N HIS A 24 15.91 -19.89 -19.59
CA HIS A 24 15.34 -21.14 -19.12
C HIS A 24 13.85 -21.30 -19.48
N ALA A 25 13.06 -20.23 -19.36
CA ALA A 25 11.65 -20.25 -19.74
C ALA A 25 11.45 -20.52 -21.23
N GLU A 26 12.36 -20.05 -22.10
CA GLU A 26 12.30 -20.31 -23.54
C GLU A 26 12.55 -21.79 -23.89
N VAL A 27 13.38 -22.48 -23.11
CA VAL A 27 13.81 -23.86 -23.41
C VAL A 27 12.95 -24.91 -22.71
N CYS A 28 12.33 -24.57 -21.57
CA CYS A 28 11.59 -25.53 -20.74
C CYS A 28 10.08 -25.24 -20.73
N ALA A 29 9.30 -26.02 -21.48
CA ALA A 29 7.85 -25.83 -21.61
C ALA A 29 7.08 -25.85 -20.27
N THR A 30 7.49 -26.69 -19.30
CA THR A 30 6.82 -26.78 -18.00
C THR A 30 7.11 -25.56 -17.11
N CYS A 31 8.29 -24.98 -17.22
CA CYS A 31 8.65 -23.73 -16.55
C CYS A 31 8.00 -22.53 -17.25
N ALA A 32 7.93 -22.53 -18.59
CA ALA A 32 7.22 -21.51 -19.37
C ALA A 32 5.75 -21.42 -18.97
N GLN A 33 5.07 -22.57 -18.86
CA GLN A 33 3.67 -22.62 -18.44
C GLN A 33 3.48 -22.12 -17.01
N ALA A 34 4.41 -22.43 -16.11
CA ALA A 34 4.37 -21.93 -14.75
C ALA A 34 4.56 -20.42 -14.67
N LEU A 35 5.46 -19.86 -15.49
CA LEU A 35 5.68 -18.43 -15.61
C LEU A 35 4.43 -17.71 -16.12
N GLN A 36 3.80 -18.23 -17.18
CA GLN A 36 2.54 -17.67 -17.70
C GLN A 36 1.47 -17.61 -16.62
N ARG A 37 1.22 -18.71 -15.90
CA ARG A 37 0.23 -18.73 -14.80
C ARG A 37 0.55 -17.74 -13.68
N ALA A 38 1.82 -17.52 -13.37
CA ALA A 38 2.22 -16.54 -12.36
C ALA A 38 1.93 -15.11 -12.82
N LEU A 39 2.23 -14.79 -14.09
CA LEU A 39 1.94 -13.49 -14.68
C LEU A 39 0.42 -13.21 -14.76
N ASP A 40 -0.37 -14.20 -15.17
CA ASP A 40 -1.84 -14.10 -15.19
C ASP A 40 -2.42 -13.83 -13.78
N LEU A 41 -1.84 -14.49 -12.77
CA LEU A 41 -2.21 -14.27 -11.38
C LEU A 41 -1.85 -12.86 -10.91
N GLU A 42 -0.65 -12.37 -11.21
CA GLU A 42 -0.25 -11.00 -10.86
C GLU A 42 -1.15 -9.95 -11.51
N GLU A 43 -1.51 -10.13 -12.78
CA GLU A 43 -2.45 -9.23 -13.46
C GLU A 43 -3.83 -9.26 -12.80
N SER A 44 -4.34 -10.46 -12.48
CA SER A 44 -5.60 -10.62 -11.77
C SER A 44 -5.59 -9.95 -10.40
N LEU A 45 -4.48 -10.10 -9.67
CA LEU A 45 -4.28 -9.47 -8.36
C LEU A 45 -4.23 -7.95 -8.47
N PHE A 46 -3.46 -7.43 -9.43
CA PHE A 46 -3.37 -6.00 -9.70
C PHE A 46 -4.75 -5.40 -9.99
N ASN A 47 -5.51 -6.02 -10.89
CA ASN A 47 -6.86 -5.57 -11.25
C ASN A 47 -7.85 -5.63 -10.09
N ALA A 48 -7.71 -6.61 -9.20
CA ALA A 48 -8.56 -6.73 -8.01
C ALA A 48 -8.25 -5.67 -6.95
N LEU A 49 -6.99 -5.23 -6.87
CA LEU A 49 -6.52 -4.30 -5.83
C LEU A 49 -6.52 -2.83 -6.28
N ILE A 50 -6.49 -2.55 -7.58
CA ILE A 50 -6.54 -1.18 -8.08
C ILE A 50 -7.95 -0.61 -7.87
N GLN A 51 -8.13 0.16 -6.80
CA GLN A 51 -9.26 1.09 -6.69
C GLN A 51 -8.85 2.39 -7.37
N GLU A 52 -9.64 2.80 -8.37
CA GLU A 52 -9.57 4.17 -8.87
C GLU A 52 -9.90 5.10 -7.72
N TYR A 53 -8.89 5.77 -7.16
CA TYR A 53 -9.11 6.84 -6.21
C TYR A 53 -9.84 7.95 -6.97
N PRO A 54 -11.07 8.33 -6.59
CA PRO A 54 -11.68 9.50 -7.19
C PRO A 54 -10.76 10.69 -6.90
N GLU A 55 -10.27 11.36 -7.94
CA GLU A 55 -9.41 12.57 -7.87
C GLU A 55 -10.01 13.70 -6.99
N ARG A 56 -11.27 13.55 -6.55
CA ARG A 56 -12.03 14.50 -5.75
C ARG A 56 -12.54 13.92 -4.43
N ALA A 57 -11.93 12.89 -3.86
CA ALA A 57 -11.96 12.74 -2.41
C ALA A 57 -10.94 13.72 -1.83
N GLY A 58 -11.24 15.02 -1.94
CA GLY A 58 -10.66 16.02 -1.07
C GLY A 58 -10.93 15.53 0.35
N ILE A 59 -9.90 15.03 1.02
CA ILE A 59 -9.97 14.85 2.45
C ILE A 59 -9.88 16.26 2.97
N ASP A 60 -11.04 16.89 3.05
CA ASP A 60 -11.27 18.06 3.85
C ASP A 60 -10.99 17.55 5.26
N HIS A 61 -9.74 17.67 5.71
CA HIS A 61 -9.45 17.75 7.13
C HIS A 61 -10.11 19.05 7.59
N ALA A 62 -11.45 19.04 7.69
CA ALA A 62 -12.19 19.93 8.54
C ALA A 62 -11.57 19.71 9.91
N THR A 63 -10.67 20.61 10.26
CA THR A 63 -10.21 20.80 11.62
C THR A 63 -11.47 20.92 12.45
N ASP A 64 -11.80 19.86 13.22
CA ASP A 64 -12.80 19.92 14.26
C ASP A 64 -12.43 21.13 15.11
N SER A 65 -13.17 22.21 14.90
CA SER A 65 -13.05 23.42 15.67
C SER A 65 -13.66 23.06 17.01
N ASP A 66 -12.80 22.75 17.98
CA ASP A 66 -13.16 22.48 19.36
C ASP A 66 -13.99 23.66 19.90
N PRO A 67 -15.29 23.50 20.17
CA PRO A 67 -16.15 24.61 20.61
C PRO A 67 -16.06 24.86 22.12
N THR A 68 -15.06 24.30 22.83
CA THR A 68 -14.96 24.42 24.30
C THR A 68 -14.05 25.54 24.81
N ALA A 69 -13.47 26.38 23.95
CA ALA A 69 -12.80 27.60 24.39
C ALA A 69 -13.82 28.72 24.69
N ASP A 70 -14.46 28.58 25.85
CA ASP A 70 -15.33 29.57 26.49
C ASP A 70 -14.61 30.95 26.61
N PRO A 71 -15.12 32.03 25.97
CA PRO A 71 -14.52 33.35 26.09
C PRO A 71 -15.01 34.16 27.31
N ASP A 72 -15.87 33.63 28.20
CA ASP A 72 -16.51 34.46 29.24
C ASP A 72 -16.80 33.71 30.55
N GLY A 73 -15.73 33.29 31.24
CA GLY A 73 -15.80 32.53 32.49
C GLY A 73 -15.07 33.18 33.67
N MET A 74 -15.82 33.90 34.50
CA MET A 74 -15.57 34.12 35.95
C MET A 74 -14.78 35.39 36.38
N GLN A 75 -15.49 36.52 36.38
CA GLN A 75 -15.37 37.47 37.48
C GLN A 75 -15.69 36.78 38.82
N ARG A 76 -14.95 37.15 39.87
CA ARG A 76 -15.24 37.05 41.32
C ARG A 76 -14.43 36.00 42.10
N THR A 77 -13.41 36.48 42.82
CA THR A 77 -13.49 36.50 44.29
C THR A 77 -12.89 37.79 44.83
N ARG A 78 -13.53 38.30 45.88
CA ARG A 78 -13.27 39.57 46.55
C ARG A 78 -12.32 39.33 47.74
N ARG A 79 -11.53 40.36 48.05
CA ARG A 79 -11.16 40.87 49.39
C ARG A 79 -10.38 39.97 50.39
N GLY A 80 -9.27 40.57 50.85
CA GLY A 80 -8.67 40.40 52.19
C GLY A 80 -7.40 39.53 52.16
N LYS A 81 -6.30 39.83 52.84
CA LYS A 81 -6.06 40.73 53.97
C LYS A 81 -4.54 40.81 54.20
N THR A 82 -4.07 42.00 54.58
CA THR A 82 -2.79 42.37 55.20
C THR A 82 -2.08 41.28 56.02
N ARG A 83 -0.75 41.15 55.88
CA ARG A 83 0.22 41.60 56.92
C ARG A 83 1.64 41.69 56.36
#